data_AF-A0AAV4GKL0-F1
#
_entry.id   AF-A0AAV4GKL0-F1
#
_cell.length_a   1.000
_cell.length_b   1.000
_cell.length_c   1.000
_cell.angle_alpha   90.00
_cell.angle_beta   90.00
_cell.angle_gamma   90.00
#
_symmetry.space_group_name_H-M   'P 1'
#
loop_
_entity.id
_entity.type
_entity.pdbx_description
1 polymer ?
#
loop_
_entity_poly.entity_id
_entity_poly.type
_entity_poly.pdbx_seq_one_letter_code
_entity_poly.pdbx_strand_id
1 'polypeptide(L)'
;MDLSPCVHNLIVVVVVAAAAAAAAAVVVVVVVAVVVVVVATVVVVIVVVVVVVVATVVVVIVVHKTPSSKITQDCNIYYVVVVAVVVVVVVVVVVVVVVVVVVVVVAVVVVVAVVMRVMVAAQKGL
;
A
#
# COMPACT_ATOMS: atom_id res chain seq x y z
N MET A 1 -29.05 -17.41 -49.82
CA MET A 1 -29.22 -16.88 -48.45
C MET A 1 -27.91 -16.21 -48.09
N ASP A 2 -27.88 -14.90 -48.05
CA ASP A 2 -26.67 -14.14 -47.70
C ASP A 2 -26.39 -14.26 -46.21
N LEU A 3 -25.37 -15.06 -45.86
CA LEU A 3 -24.85 -15.20 -44.49
C LEU A 3 -23.85 -14.10 -44.12
N SER A 4 -23.48 -13.22 -45.07
CA SER A 4 -22.50 -12.17 -44.86
C SER A 4 -22.80 -11.21 -43.71
N PRO A 5 -24.06 -10.77 -43.43
CA PRO A 5 -24.31 -9.87 -42.30
C PRO A 5 -24.14 -10.57 -40.94
N CYS A 6 -24.46 -11.87 -40.85
CA CYS A 6 -24.27 -12.64 -39.61
C CYS A 6 -22.79 -12.80 -39.26
N VAL A 7 -21.94 -13.09 -40.25
CA VAL A 7 -20.49 -13.25 -40.03
C VAL A 7 -19.84 -11.93 -39.64
N HIS A 8 -20.24 -10.82 -40.27
CA HIS A 8 -19.72 -9.50 -39.93
C HIS A 8 -20.07 -9.09 -38.49
N ASN A 9 -21.31 -9.33 -38.07
CA ASN A 9 -21.74 -9.00 -36.72
C ASN A 9 -21.01 -9.84 -35.67
N LEU A 10 -20.78 -11.13 -35.95
CA LEU A 10 -20.04 -12.02 -35.05
C LEU A 10 -18.58 -11.59 -34.88
N ILE A 11 -17.91 -11.18 -35.96
CA ILE A 11 -16.53 -10.67 -35.91
C ILE A 11 -16.47 -9.39 -35.07
N VAL A 12 -17.39 -8.44 -35.27
CA VAL A 12 -17.42 -7.19 -34.50
C VAL A 12 -17.60 -7.47 -33.01
N VAL A 13 -18.52 -8.37 -32.63
CA VAL A 13 -18.75 -8.75 -31.22
C VAL A 13 -17.49 -9.36 -30.60
N VAL A 14 -16.81 -10.27 -31.31
CA VAL A 14 -15.57 -10.91 -30.82
C VAL A 14 -14.45 -9.88 -30.66
N VAL A 15 -14.27 -8.96 -31.61
CA VAL A 15 -13.23 -7.93 -31.55
C VAL A 15 -13.51 -6.95 -30.40
N VAL A 16 -14.75 -6.53 -30.21
CA VAL A 16 -15.13 -5.63 -29.10
C VAL A 16 -14.96 -6.34 -27.74
N ALA A 17 -15.34 -7.61 -27.63
CA ALA A 17 -15.14 -8.40 -26.41
C ALA A 17 -13.64 -8.58 -26.08
N ALA A 18 -12.81 -8.85 -27.09
CA ALA A 18 -11.36 -8.96 -26.93
C ALA A 18 -10.73 -7.63 -26.51
N ALA A 19 -11.16 -6.50 -27.09
CA ALA A 19 -10.69 -5.17 -26.72
C ALA A 19 -11.10 -4.79 -25.28
N ALA A 20 -12.32 -5.14 -24.86
CA ALA A 20 -12.79 -4.90 -23.49
C ALA A 20 -12.02 -5.74 -22.46
N ALA A 21 -11.72 -7.02 -22.78
CA ALA A 21 -10.92 -7.88 -21.93
C ALA A 21 -9.48 -7.37 -21.78
N ALA A 22 -8.88 -6.89 -22.88
CA ALA A 22 -7.55 -6.29 -22.85
C ALA A 22 -7.52 -5.01 -21.99
N ALA A 23 -8.52 -4.13 -22.13
CA ALA A 23 -8.62 -2.92 -21.31
C ALA A 23 -8.77 -3.24 -19.81
N ALA A 24 -9.58 -4.24 -19.46
CA ALA A 24 -9.71 -4.70 -18.07
C ALA A 24 -8.38 -5.25 -17.52
N ALA A 25 -7.66 -6.06 -18.31
CA ALA A 25 -6.36 -6.58 -17.92
C ALA A 25 -5.34 -5.46 -17.66
N VAL A 26 -5.28 -4.43 -18.52
CA VAL A 26 -4.41 -3.27 -18.32
C VAL A 26 -4.76 -2.54 -17.01
N VAL A 27 -6.04 -2.33 -16.71
CA VAL A 27 -6.46 -1.68 -15.46
C VAL A 27 -6.03 -2.49 -14.25
N VAL A 28 -6.21 -3.82 -14.27
CA VAL A 28 -5.76 -4.68 -13.16
C VAL A 28 -4.23 -4.59 -12.99
N VAL A 29 -3.46 -4.68 -14.08
CA VAL A 29 -1.99 -4.58 -14.02
C VAL A 29 -1.55 -3.23 -13.45
N VAL A 30 -2.16 -2.14 -13.87
CA VAL A 30 -1.85 -0.79 -13.36
C VAL A 30 -2.20 -0.68 -11.88
N VAL A 31 -3.38 -1.17 -11.45
CA VAL A 31 -3.78 -1.14 -10.03
C VAL A 31 -2.81 -1.97 -9.19
N VAL A 32 -2.46 -3.18 -9.63
CA VAL A 32 -1.49 -4.02 -8.94
C VAL A 32 -0.13 -3.34 -8.85
N ALA A 33 0.36 -2.75 -9.94
CA ALA A 33 1.62 -2.02 -9.95
C ALA A 33 1.61 -0.84 -8.97
N VAL A 34 0.52 -0.06 -8.93
CA VAL A 34 0.36 1.05 -7.98
C VAL A 34 0.36 0.53 -6.54
N VAL A 35 -0.38 -0.54 -6.24
CA VAL A 35 -0.40 -1.15 -4.90
C VAL A 35 0.99 -1.61 -4.50
N VAL A 36 1.73 -2.27 -5.39
CA VAL A 36 3.11 -2.73 -5.12
C VAL A 36 4.04 -1.55 -4.81
N VAL A 37 3.96 -0.46 -5.58
CA VAL A 37 4.75 0.76 -5.34
C VAL A 37 4.39 1.40 -4.00
N VAL A 38 3.09 1.50 -3.66
CA VAL A 38 2.66 2.04 -2.37
C VAL A 38 3.14 1.17 -1.21
N VAL A 39 3.02 -0.16 -1.32
CA VAL A 39 3.51 -1.07 -0.28
C VAL A 39 5.03 -0.96 -0.14
N ALA A 40 5.78 -0.95 -1.24
CA ALA A 40 7.23 -0.81 -1.22
C ALA A 40 7.69 0.49 -0.58
N THR A 41 7.10 1.63 -0.97
CA THR A 41 7.41 2.93 -0.37
C THR A 41 7.10 2.98 1.11
N VAL A 42 5.97 2.42 1.55
CA VAL A 42 5.63 2.35 2.97
C VAL A 42 6.65 1.50 3.74
N VAL A 43 7.04 0.34 3.21
CA VAL A 43 8.06 -0.51 3.85
C VAL A 43 9.37 0.27 4.00
N VAL A 44 9.80 1.01 2.97
CA VAL A 44 11.01 1.85 3.05
C VAL A 44 10.87 2.90 4.15
N VAL A 45 9.73 3.60 4.24
CA VAL A 45 9.49 4.61 5.29
C VAL A 45 9.56 3.97 6.68
N ILE A 46 8.94 2.81 6.89
CA ILE A 46 8.99 2.10 8.19
C ILE A 46 10.45 1.75 8.53
N VAL A 47 11.20 1.20 7.59
CA VAL A 47 12.62 0.84 7.81
C VAL A 47 13.43 2.08 8.19
N VAL A 48 13.26 3.19 7.48
CA VAL A 48 13.97 4.45 7.81
C VAL A 48 13.61 4.94 9.21
N VAL A 49 12.32 4.95 9.57
CA VAL A 49 11.88 5.37 10.91
C VAL A 49 12.50 4.47 11.98
N VAL A 50 12.47 3.15 11.81
CA VAL A 50 13.07 2.20 12.76
C VAL A 50 14.57 2.44 12.89
N VAL A 51 15.30 2.61 11.78
CA VAL A 51 16.75 2.88 11.80
C VAL A 51 17.06 4.18 12.54
N VAL A 52 16.31 5.26 12.28
CA VAL A 52 16.50 6.55 12.97
C VAL A 52 16.27 6.39 14.47
N VAL A 53 15.24 5.66 14.88
CA VAL A 53 14.90 5.44 16.29
C VAL A 53 15.95 4.59 17.00
N VAL A 54 16.43 3.52 16.35
CA VAL A 54 17.50 2.70 16.91
C VAL A 54 18.78 3.53 17.04
N ALA A 55 19.12 4.32 16.02
CA ALA A 55 20.29 5.20 16.05
C ALA A 55 20.21 6.23 17.17
N THR A 56 19.06 6.90 17.36
CA THR A 56 18.89 7.85 18.48
C THR A 56 19.01 7.14 19.82
N VAL A 57 18.32 6.02 20.02
CA VAL A 57 18.44 5.25 21.28
C VAL A 57 19.90 4.85 21.57
N VAL A 58 20.64 4.38 20.56
CA VAL A 58 22.06 4.03 20.71
C VAL A 58 22.90 5.25 21.08
N VAL A 59 22.75 6.39 20.39
CA VAL A 59 23.49 7.62 20.71
C VAL A 59 23.23 8.04 22.15
N VAL A 60 21.98 8.04 22.58
CA VAL A 60 21.64 8.52 23.93
C VAL A 60 22.17 7.54 25.00
N ILE A 61 22.15 6.22 24.76
CA ILE A 61 22.80 5.22 25.64
C ILE A 61 24.31 5.44 25.72
N VAL A 62 24.98 5.70 24.59
CA VAL A 62 26.44 5.90 24.55
C VAL A 62 26.84 7.16 25.30
N VAL A 63 26.13 8.28 25.08
CA VAL A 63 26.39 9.56 25.77
C VAL A 63 26.29 9.40 27.29
N HIS A 64 25.29 8.66 27.78
CA HIS A 64 25.12 8.45 29.23
C HIS A 64 26.05 7.41 29.87
N LYS A 65 26.68 6.53 29.08
CA LYS A 65 27.70 5.62 29.62
C LYS A 65 29.04 6.30 29.91
N THR A 66 29.24 7.55 29.47
CA THR A 66 30.40 8.34 29.86
C THR A 66 30.30 8.65 31.36
N PRO A 67 31.20 8.14 32.22
CA PRO A 67 31.07 8.26 33.67
C PRO A 67 31.41 9.68 34.12
N SER A 68 30.50 10.62 33.91
CA SER A 68 30.48 11.86 34.69
C SER A 68 29.93 11.50 36.06
N SER A 69 30.86 11.25 36.97
CA SER A 69 30.64 11.05 38.39
C SER A 69 29.59 12.02 38.93
N LYS A 70 28.54 11.45 39.57
CA LYS A 70 27.50 12.08 40.41
C LYS A 70 26.16 12.41 39.75
N ILE A 71 25.36 11.42 39.35
CA ILE A 71 23.90 11.60 39.22
C ILE A 71 23.16 10.31 39.60
N THR A 72 22.47 10.30 40.74
CA THR A 72 21.58 9.21 41.18
C THR A 72 20.09 9.56 41.11
N GLN A 73 19.72 10.77 40.66
CA GLN A 73 18.31 11.21 40.63
C GLN A 73 17.71 11.41 39.22
N ASP A 74 18.51 11.62 38.17
CA ASP A 74 17.98 11.81 36.79
C ASP A 74 17.63 10.51 36.05
N CYS A 75 17.85 9.34 36.68
CA CYS A 75 17.61 8.04 36.05
C CYS A 75 16.13 7.82 35.68
N ASN A 76 15.19 8.41 36.43
CA ASN A 76 13.76 8.24 36.18
C ASN A 76 13.27 9.07 34.97
N ILE A 77 13.73 10.32 34.84
CA ILE A 77 13.32 11.20 33.72
C ILE A 77 13.78 10.60 32.39
N TYR A 78 14.98 10.02 32.36
CA TYR A 78 15.52 9.38 31.17
C TYR A 78 14.67 8.21 30.68
N TYR A 79 14.26 7.34 31.60
CA TYR A 79 13.43 6.18 31.27
C TYR A 79 12.09 6.61 30.67
N VAL A 80 11.48 7.67 31.22
CA VAL A 80 10.23 8.23 30.70
C VAL A 80 10.40 8.79 29.28
N VAL A 81 11.51 9.49 28.99
CA VAL A 81 11.78 10.02 27.64
C VAL A 81 11.97 8.87 26.64
N VAL A 82 12.74 7.84 26.98
CA VAL A 82 12.94 6.68 26.09
C VAL A 82 11.62 5.96 25.84
N VAL A 83 10.82 5.71 26.87
CA VAL A 83 9.50 5.08 26.73
C VAL A 83 8.57 5.95 25.86
N ALA A 84 8.56 7.27 26.06
CA ALA A 84 7.75 8.17 25.24
C ALA A 84 8.17 8.13 23.76
N VAL A 85 9.48 8.12 23.46
CA VAL A 85 9.97 7.98 22.08
C VAL A 85 9.53 6.64 21.49
N VAL A 86 9.69 5.54 22.22
CA VAL A 86 9.25 4.21 21.75
C VAL A 86 7.74 4.18 21.47
N VAL A 87 6.92 4.76 22.36
CA VAL A 87 5.46 4.83 22.17
C VAL A 87 5.10 5.65 20.93
N VAL A 88 5.72 6.81 20.72
CA VAL A 88 5.48 7.63 19.51
C VAL A 88 5.82 6.85 18.25
N VAL A 89 6.92 6.10 18.26
CA VAL A 89 7.34 5.28 17.12
C VAL A 89 6.34 4.16 16.84
N VAL A 90 5.88 3.46 17.88
CA VAL A 90 4.83 2.43 17.74
C VAL A 90 3.56 3.04 17.14
N VAL A 91 3.12 4.21 17.61
CA VAL A 91 1.95 4.90 17.07
C VAL A 91 2.15 5.25 15.58
N VAL A 92 3.31 5.78 15.19
CA VAL A 92 3.62 6.08 13.79
C VAL A 92 3.56 4.82 12.92
N VAL A 93 4.16 3.71 13.38
CA VAL A 93 4.11 2.42 12.66
C VAL A 93 2.67 1.94 12.50
N VAL A 94 1.84 2.02 13.55
CA VAL A 94 0.43 1.61 13.48
C VAL A 94 -0.34 2.47 12.47
N VAL A 95 -0.18 3.79 12.48
CA VAL A 95 -0.83 4.69 11.52
C VAL A 95 -0.44 4.32 10.09
N VAL A 96 0.84 4.06 9.84
CA VAL A 96 1.34 3.68 8.52
C VAL A 96 0.75 2.35 8.05
N VAL A 97 0.64 1.35 8.93
CA VAL A 97 -0.02 0.08 8.61
C VAL A 97 -1.49 0.28 8.24
N VAL A 98 -2.23 1.11 9.01
CA VAL A 98 -3.63 1.44 8.71
C VAL A 98 -3.77 2.07 7.33
N VAL A 99 -2.88 3.01 6.97
CA VAL A 99 -2.90 3.65 5.65
C VAL A 99 -2.70 2.63 4.52
N VAL A 100 -1.76 1.67 4.68
CA VAL A 100 -1.56 0.59 3.69
C VAL A 100 -2.82 -0.24 3.50
N VAL A 101 -3.44 -0.65 4.61
CA VAL A 101 -4.67 -1.45 4.56
C VAL A 101 -5.78 -0.69 3.82
N VAL A 102 -5.96 0.60 4.09
CA VAL A 102 -6.94 1.44 3.38
C VAL A 102 -6.66 1.49 1.88
N VAL A 103 -5.40 1.69 1.47
CA VAL A 103 -5.03 1.73 0.04
C VAL A 103 -5.34 0.39 -0.65
N VAL A 104 -5.01 -0.74 -0.01
CA VAL A 104 -5.31 -2.07 -0.54
C VAL A 104 -6.82 -2.27 -0.69
N VAL A 105 -7.62 -1.87 0.30
CA VAL A 105 -9.08 -1.98 0.23
C VAL A 105 -9.64 -1.16 -0.93
N VAL A 106 -9.20 0.10 -1.09
CA VAL A 106 -9.64 0.96 -2.20
C VAL A 106 -9.28 0.34 -3.55
N ALA A 107 -8.07 -0.21 -3.69
CA ALA A 107 -7.64 -0.88 -4.91
C ALA A 107 -8.54 -2.08 -5.26
N VAL A 108 -8.89 -2.92 -4.28
CA VAL A 108 -9.81 -4.05 -4.47
C VAL A 108 -11.19 -3.56 -4.92
N VAL A 109 -11.74 -2.51 -4.28
CA VAL A 109 -13.03 -1.94 -4.65
C VAL A 109 -13.04 -1.44 -6.10
N VAL A 110 -11.97 -0.78 -6.54
CA VAL A 110 -11.83 -0.31 -7.93
C VAL A 110 -11.81 -1.47 -8.91
N VAL A 111 -11.03 -2.53 -8.64
CA VAL A 111 -10.98 -3.72 -9.51
C VAL A 111 -12.36 -4.37 -9.62
N VAL A 112 -13.04 -4.56 -8.49
CA VAL A 112 -14.39 -5.14 -8.46
C VAL A 112 -15.37 -4.29 -9.27
N ALA A 113 -15.34 -2.95 -9.11
CA ALA A 113 -16.21 -2.05 -9.86
C ALA A 113 -15.97 -2.12 -11.38
N VAL A 114 -14.71 -2.23 -11.81
CA VAL A 114 -14.36 -2.39 -13.22
C VAL A 114 -14.87 -3.72 -13.77
N VAL A 115 -14.66 -4.82 -13.03
CA VAL A 115 -15.14 -6.15 -13.42
C VAL A 115 -16.67 -6.17 -13.55
N MET A 116 -17.40 -5.59 -12.59
CA MET A 116 -18.86 -5.48 -12.67
C MET A 116 -19.31 -4.71 -13.92
N ARG A 117 -18.65 -3.59 -14.27
CA ARG A 117 -18.99 -2.82 -15.48
C ARG A 117 -18.76 -3.62 -16.76
N VAL A 118 -17.69 -4.42 -16.83
CA VAL A 118 -17.41 -5.29 -17.98
C VAL A 118 -18.48 -6.38 -18.11
N MET A 119 -18.87 -7.02 -17.00
CA MET A 119 -19.93 -8.04 -17.00
C MET A 119 -21.28 -7.47 -17.47
N VAL A 120 -21.66 -6.27 -17.01
CA VAL A 120 -22.90 -5.60 -17.44
C VAL A 120 -22.88 -5.24 -18.92
N ALA A 121 -21.74 -4.78 -19.45
CA ALA A 121 -21.59 -4.48 -20.86
C ALA A 121 -21.74 -5.75 -21.72
N ALA A 122 -21.17 -6.87 -21.29
CA ALA A 122 -21.30 -8.16 -21.97
C ALA A 122 -22.76 -8.65 -22.06
N GLN A 123 -23.57 -8.42 -21.02
CA GLN A 123 -24.98 -8.82 -21.03
C GLN A 123 -25.88 -7.94 -21.91
N LYS A 124 -25.47 -6.72 -22.23
CA LYS A 124 -26.27 -5.78 -23.06
C LYS A 124 -25.94 -5.84 -24.55
N GLY A 125 -24.93 -6.62 -24.96
CA GLY A 125 -24.48 -6.80 -26.35
C GLY A 125 -24.83 -8.16 -26.96
N LEU A 126 -25.65 -8.96 -26.29
CA LEU A 126 -26.31 -10.19 -26.75
C LEU A 126 -27.82 -9.93 -26.82
#